data_AF-A0AAW0H014-F1
#
_entry.id   AF-A0AAW0H014-F1
#
_cell.length_a   1.000
_cell.length_b   1.000
_cell.length_c   1.000
_cell.angle_alpha   90.00
_cell.angle_beta   90.00
_cell.angle_gamma   90.00
#
_symmetry.space_group_name_H-M   'P 1'
#
loop_
_entity.id
_entity.type
_entity.pdbx_description
1 polymer ?
#
loop_
_entity_poly.entity_id
_entity_poly.type
_entity_poly.pdbx_seq_one_letter_code
_entity_poly.pdbx_strand_id
1 'polypeptide(L)'
;VLSQVTLKESGPGLLQPSQDLILTCTFSGFSLSTSGIGIGWIRQPSGEGLEWLANIWWDDTMFYNTLLKSRLTVSKNTNNRVFLKVTSVYAADTATYYCALKMSCKAYGYTFISYFTNWVNQKPGQCL
;
A
#
# COMPACT_ATOMS: atom_id res chain seq x y z
N VAL A 1 -16.15 21.61 3.46
CA VAL A 1 -16.21 20.65 2.34
C VAL A 1 -15.25 19.52 2.65
N LEU A 2 -15.73 18.29 2.85
CA LEU A 2 -14.84 17.12 2.92
C LEU A 2 -14.40 16.82 1.48
N SER A 3 -13.10 16.90 1.22
CA SER A 3 -12.53 16.55 -0.09
C SER A 3 -12.71 15.07 -0.39
N GLN A 4 -13.15 14.73 -1.59
CA GLN A 4 -13.21 13.35 -2.06
C GLN A 4 -11.81 12.73 -2.05
N VAL A 5 -11.65 11.60 -1.36
CA VAL A 5 -10.40 10.83 -1.36
C VAL A 5 -10.22 10.18 -2.72
N THR A 6 -9.05 10.34 -3.33
CA THR A 6 -8.68 9.67 -4.58
C THR A 6 -7.28 9.09 -4.46
N LEU A 7 -7.11 7.89 -5.01
CA LEU A 7 -5.84 7.21 -5.20
C LEU A 7 -5.76 6.77 -6.67
N LYS A 8 -4.62 6.98 -7.30
CA LYS A 8 -4.39 6.66 -8.71
C LYS A 8 -3.02 6.04 -8.90
N GLU A 9 -3.01 4.79 -9.33
CA GLU A 9 -1.83 4.01 -9.66
C GLU A 9 -1.33 4.33 -11.08
N SER A 10 -0.02 4.30 -11.25
CA SER A 10 0.65 4.34 -12.54
C SER A 10 1.96 3.56 -12.49
N GLY A 11 2.42 3.08 -13.64
CA GLY A 11 3.63 2.28 -13.74
C GLY A 11 3.87 1.78 -15.16
N PRO A 12 4.97 1.03 -15.38
CA PRO A 12 5.22 0.37 -16.65
C PRO A 12 4.18 -0.74 -16.88
N GLY A 13 3.73 -0.89 -18.14
CA GLY A 13 2.73 -1.91 -18.50
C GLY A 13 3.34 -3.31 -18.63
N LEU A 14 4.33 -3.46 -19.50
CA LEU A 14 5.02 -4.73 -19.75
C LEU A 14 6.50 -4.59 -19.39
N LEU A 15 7.03 -5.57 -18.67
CA LEU A 15 8.45 -5.67 -18.30
C LEU A 15 9.00 -7.03 -18.69
N GLN A 16 10.29 -7.06 -19.02
CA GLN A 16 11.06 -8.28 -19.16
C GLN A 16 11.44 -8.83 -17.78
N PRO A 17 11.66 -10.16 -17.66
CA PRO A 17 12.20 -10.74 -16.44
C PRO A 17 13.49 -10.06 -15.99
N SER A 18 13.73 -10.03 -14.68
CA SER A 18 14.89 -9.40 -14.01
C SER A 18 14.93 -7.87 -14.07
N GLN A 19 13.98 -7.20 -14.73
CA GLN A 19 13.82 -5.75 -14.63
C GLN A 19 13.20 -5.36 -13.28
N ASP A 20 13.38 -4.10 -12.89
CA ASP A 20 12.74 -3.54 -11.70
C ASP A 20 11.39 -2.92 -12.08
N LEU A 21 10.34 -3.33 -11.37
CA LEU A 21 9.02 -2.70 -11.46
C LEU A 21 8.96 -1.53 -10.49
N ILE A 22 8.62 -0.34 -10.99
CA ILE A 22 8.39 0.86 -10.17
C ILE A 22 6.96 1.34 -10.43
N LEU A 23 6.14 1.27 -9.40
CA LEU A 23 4.77 1.79 -9.40
C LEU A 23 4.71 3.09 -8.60
N THR A 24 3.81 3.97 -9.00
CA THR A 24 3.51 5.23 -8.34
C THR A 24 2.04 5.28 -7.98
N CYS A 25 1.72 5.61 -6.74
CA CYS A 25 0.38 5.95 -6.28
C CYS A 25 0.32 7.45 -6.03
N THR A 26 -0.46 8.18 -6.82
CA THR A 26 -0.76 9.59 -6.60
C THR A 26 -2.07 9.70 -5.84
N PHE A 27 -2.10 10.47 -4.75
CA PHE A 27 -3.29 10.58 -3.91
C PHE A 27 -3.71 12.03 -3.67
N SER A 28 -4.99 12.23 -3.37
CA SER A 28 -5.52 13.52 -2.92
C SER A 28 -6.74 13.33 -2.01
N GLY A 29 -7.14 14.41 -1.33
CA GLY A 29 -8.26 14.39 -0.38
C GLY A 29 -7.90 13.96 1.05
N PHE A 30 -6.63 13.69 1.33
CA PHE A 30 -6.08 13.50 2.67
C PHE A 30 -4.60 13.91 2.72
N SER A 31 -4.03 14.02 3.92
CA SER A 31 -2.59 14.24 4.13
C SER A 31 -1.93 13.00 4.71
N LEU A 32 -0.86 12.52 4.08
CA LEU A 32 -0.03 11.44 4.60
C LEU A 32 0.87 11.91 5.78
N SER A 33 0.79 13.17 6.20
CA SER A 33 1.36 13.64 7.46
C SER A 33 0.40 13.50 8.65
N THR A 34 -0.87 13.20 8.41
CA THR A 34 -1.86 13.03 9.47
C THR A 34 -1.56 11.75 10.26
N SER A 35 -1.50 11.88 11.59
CA SER A 35 -1.21 10.75 12.47
C SER A 35 -2.18 9.59 12.26
N GLY A 36 -1.64 8.38 12.16
CA GLY A 36 -2.41 7.16 11.90
C GLY A 36 -2.83 6.98 10.46
N ILE A 37 -2.39 7.81 9.51
CA ILE A 37 -2.62 7.59 8.08
C ILE A 37 -1.43 6.87 7.46
N GLY A 38 -1.71 5.96 6.54
CA GLY A 38 -0.72 5.24 5.76
C GLY A 38 -1.23 4.91 4.36
N ILE A 39 -0.33 4.51 3.47
CA ILE A 39 -0.68 3.94 2.16
C ILE A 39 -0.08 2.55 2.07
N GLY A 40 -0.93 1.59 1.74
CA GLY A 40 -0.54 0.21 1.46
C GLY A 40 -0.52 -0.10 -0.03
N TRP A 41 0.33 -1.04 -0.41
CA TRP A 41 0.35 -1.67 -1.73
C TRP A 41 -0.16 -3.09 -1.64
N ILE A 42 -0.98 -3.44 -2.61
CA ILE A 42 -1.66 -4.73 -2.73
C ILE A 42 -1.50 -5.17 -4.18
N ARG A 43 -1.33 -6.47 -4.40
CA ARG A 43 -1.46 -7.05 -5.75
C ARG A 43 -2.51 -8.13 -5.78
N GLN A 44 -3.07 -8.34 -6.96
CA GLN A 44 -4.00 -9.43 -7.24
C GLN A 44 -3.52 -10.19 -8.48
N PRO A 45 -2.89 -11.35 -8.31
CA PRO A 45 -2.62 -12.26 -9.42
C PRO A 45 -3.94 -12.73 -10.05
N SER A 46 -3.92 -13.05 -11.34
CA SER A 46 -5.11 -13.51 -12.05
C SER A 46 -5.62 -14.82 -11.46
N GLY A 47 -6.88 -14.86 -11.02
CA GLY A 47 -7.49 -16.05 -10.40
C GLY A 47 -7.13 -16.26 -8.93
N GLU A 48 -6.37 -15.34 -8.31
CA GLU A 48 -5.98 -15.41 -6.91
C GLU A 48 -6.58 -14.29 -6.05
N GLY A 49 -6.44 -14.43 -4.74
CA GLY A 49 -6.86 -13.42 -3.76
C GLY A 49 -5.96 -12.19 -3.74
N LEU A 50 -6.37 -11.18 -2.96
CA LEU A 50 -5.56 -10.00 -2.71
C LEU A 50 -4.36 -10.34 -1.82
N GLU A 51 -3.16 -10.03 -2.29
CA GLU A 51 -1.90 -10.17 -1.55
C GLU A 51 -1.38 -8.80 -1.13
N TRP A 52 -1.25 -8.58 0.18
CA TRP A 52 -0.61 -7.37 0.71
C TRP A 52 0.91 -7.43 0.47
N LEU A 53 1.50 -6.32 0.04
CA LEU A 53 2.93 -6.23 -0.29
C LEU A 53 3.71 -5.42 0.75
N ALA A 54 3.31 -4.17 0.93
CA ALA A 54 4.00 -3.24 1.83
C ALA A 54 3.05 -2.11 2.25
N ASN A 55 3.42 -1.36 3.27
CA ASN A 55 2.83 -0.05 3.53
C ASN A 55 3.84 0.93 4.14
N ILE A 56 3.56 2.21 3.97
CA ILE A 56 4.27 3.31 4.61
C ILE A 56 3.29 4.16 5.42
N TRP A 57 3.64 4.45 6.66
CA TRP A 57 2.85 5.28 7.57
C TRP A 57 3.30 6.74 7.58
N TRP A 58 2.51 7.58 8.24
CA TRP A 58 2.74 9.00 8.42
C TRP A 58 4.12 9.34 9.02
N ASP A 59 4.59 8.49 9.94
CA ASP A 59 5.87 8.59 10.65
C ASP A 59 7.04 7.89 9.93
N ASP A 60 6.87 7.59 8.64
CA ASP A 60 7.84 6.87 7.80
C ASP A 60 8.08 5.42 8.19
N THR A 61 7.31 4.87 9.13
CA THR A 61 7.37 3.44 9.45
C THR A 61 6.89 2.62 8.26
N MET A 62 7.72 1.66 7.84
CA MET A 62 7.44 0.77 6.72
C MET A 62 7.25 -0.67 7.19
N PHE A 63 6.24 -1.34 6.64
CA PHE A 63 6.02 -2.76 6.84
C PHE A 63 6.01 -3.47 5.48
N TYR A 64 6.51 -4.70 5.46
CA TYR A 64 6.66 -5.52 4.26
C TYR A 64 6.09 -6.91 4.49
N ASN A 65 5.54 -7.52 3.44
CA ASN A 65 5.17 -8.93 3.43
C ASN A 65 6.44 -9.75 3.64
N THR A 66 6.43 -10.61 4.66
CA THR A 66 7.60 -11.39 5.08
C THR A 66 8.13 -12.29 3.98
N LEU A 67 7.26 -12.81 3.10
CA LEU A 67 7.64 -13.69 1.99
C LEU A 67 8.31 -12.94 0.83
N LEU A 68 8.02 -11.65 0.67
CA LEU A 68 8.48 -10.84 -0.46
C LEU A 68 9.47 -9.74 -0.04
N LYS A 69 9.71 -9.58 1.26
CA LYS A 69 10.47 -8.47 1.86
C LYS A 69 11.82 -8.20 1.21
N SER A 70 12.53 -9.23 0.75
CA SER A 70 13.85 -9.10 0.12
C SER A 70 13.83 -8.34 -1.21
N ARG A 71 12.67 -8.25 -1.87
CA ARG A 71 12.52 -7.63 -3.20
C ARG A 71 11.70 -6.35 -3.20
N LEU A 72 11.07 -6.02 -2.08
CA LEU A 72 10.17 -4.86 -1.99
C LEU A 72 10.89 -3.65 -1.41
N THR A 73 10.66 -2.49 -2.00
CA THR A 73 11.01 -1.20 -1.41
C THR A 73 9.82 -0.26 -1.54
N VAL A 74 9.43 0.38 -0.44
CA VAL A 74 8.37 1.39 -0.45
C VAL A 74 8.97 2.75 -0.08
N SER A 75 8.49 3.82 -0.70
CA SER A 75 8.94 5.18 -0.36
C SER A 75 7.83 6.19 -0.62
N LYS A 76 7.94 7.39 -0.06
CA LYS A 76 7.03 8.51 -0.33
C LYS A 76 7.81 9.78 -0.65
N ASN A 77 7.20 10.70 -1.37
CA ASN A 77 7.74 12.04 -1.59
C ASN A 77 6.79 13.12 -1.06
N THR A 78 7.23 14.38 -1.14
CA THR A 78 6.47 15.55 -0.68
C THR A 78 5.31 15.94 -1.61
N ASN A 79 5.22 15.35 -2.81
CA ASN A 79 4.22 15.69 -3.83
C ASN A 79 3.03 14.72 -3.84
N ASN A 80 2.63 14.20 -2.67
CA ASN A 80 1.55 13.23 -2.51
C ASN A 80 1.69 12.01 -3.44
N ARG A 81 2.92 11.46 -3.52
CA ARG A 81 3.19 10.20 -4.21
C ARG A 81 3.84 9.19 -3.28
N VAL A 82 3.38 7.96 -3.38
CA VAL A 82 4.00 6.78 -2.78
C VAL A 82 4.45 5.85 -3.88
N PHE A 83 5.63 5.27 -3.73
CA PHE A 83 6.24 4.38 -4.71
C PHE A 83 6.36 2.97 -4.16
N LEU A 84 6.16 1.99 -5.03
CA LEU A 84 6.56 0.60 -4.78
C LEU A 84 7.58 0.21 -5.83
N LYS A 85 8.73 -0.28 -5.36
CA LYS A 85 9.70 -0.97 -6.19
C LYS A 85 9.66 -2.46 -5.89
N VAL A 86 9.56 -3.28 -6.94
CA VAL A 86 9.77 -4.72 -6.89
C VAL A 86 11.01 -5.02 -7.71
N THR A 87 12.06 -5.53 -7.07
CA THR A 87 13.31 -5.83 -7.76
C THR A 87 13.25 -7.17 -8.48
N SER A 88 13.91 -7.23 -9.64
CA SER A 88 14.08 -8.45 -10.43
C SER A 88 12.79 -9.25 -10.61
N VAL A 89 11.81 -8.65 -11.32
CA VAL A 89 10.48 -9.26 -11.49
C VAL A 89 10.53 -10.56 -12.28
N TYR A 90 9.61 -11.47 -11.97
CA TYR A 90 9.39 -12.72 -12.70
C TYR A 90 7.91 -12.99 -12.91
N ALA A 91 7.56 -14.09 -13.58
CA ALA A 91 6.19 -14.38 -14.01
C ALA A 91 5.14 -14.28 -12.88
N ALA A 92 5.46 -14.72 -11.66
CA ALA A 92 4.53 -14.66 -10.53
C ALA A 92 4.30 -13.24 -9.98
N ASP A 93 5.06 -12.24 -10.43
CA ASP A 93 4.80 -10.84 -10.12
C ASP A 93 3.78 -10.20 -11.07
N THR A 94 3.28 -10.96 -12.05
CA THR A 94 2.22 -10.52 -12.95
C THR A 94 0.88 -10.47 -12.21
N ALA A 95 0.41 -9.25 -11.95
CA ALA A 95 -0.78 -9.00 -11.16
C ALA A 95 -1.34 -7.59 -11.46
N THR A 96 -2.58 -7.36 -11.08
CA THR A 96 -3.08 -5.98 -10.94
C THR A 96 -2.60 -5.42 -9.60
N TYR A 97 -2.01 -4.23 -9.62
CA TYR A 97 -1.49 -3.58 -8.41
C TYR A 97 -2.39 -2.42 -8.01
N TYR A 98 -2.69 -2.36 -6.71
CA TYR A 98 -3.56 -1.36 -6.11
C TYR A 98 -2.83 -0.66 -4.97
N CYS A 99 -3.07 0.64 -4.82
CA CYS A 99 -2.76 1.35 -3.59
C CYS A 99 -4.02 1.61 -2.77
N ALA A 100 -3.90 1.44 -1.45
CA ALA A 100 -5.01 1.56 -0.52
C ALA A 100 -4.66 2.52 0.61
N LEU A 101 -5.59 3.42 0.92
CA LEU A 101 -5.53 4.24 2.13
C LEU A 101 -5.68 3.33 3.35
N LYS A 102 -4.73 3.39 4.28
CA LYS A 102 -4.81 2.77 5.59
C LYS A 102 -5.01 3.83 6.66
N MET A 103 -5.91 3.54 7.60
CA MET A 103 -6.12 4.33 8.81
C MET A 103 -5.88 3.41 10.01
N SER A 104 -4.99 3.79 10.92
CA SER A 104 -4.88 3.14 12.22
C SER A 104 -5.79 3.86 13.21
N CYS A 105 -6.80 3.14 13.70
CA CYS A 105 -7.62 3.58 14.81
C CYS A 105 -6.95 3.02 16.08
N LYS A 106 -6.52 3.89 17.00
CA LYS A 106 -5.93 3.43 18.27
C LYS A 106 -7.03 2.84 19.15
N ALA A 107 -7.04 1.53 19.32
CA ALA A 107 -7.83 0.88 20.36
C ALA A 107 -7.08 0.99 21.69
N TYR A 108 -7.57 1.82 22.61
CA TYR A 108 -7.01 1.92 23.96
C TYR A 108 -7.41 0.71 24.80
N GLY A 109 -6.49 0.19 25.62
CA GLY A 109 -6.76 -0.92 26.54
C GLY A 109 -6.57 -2.33 25.99
N TYR A 110 -6.07 -2.49 24.75
CA TYR A 110 -5.81 -3.78 24.14
C TYR A 110 -4.32 -4.00 23.85
N THR A 111 -3.80 -5.18 24.20
CA THR A 111 -2.48 -5.65 23.77
C THR A 111 -2.65 -6.58 22.58
N PHE A 112 -2.31 -6.10 21.39
CA PHE A 112 -2.33 -6.93 20.18
C PHE A 112 -1.06 -7.78 20.12
N ILE A 113 -1.20 -9.08 20.34
CA ILE A 113 -0.09 -10.07 20.29
C ILE A 113 0.27 -10.49 18.86
N SER A 114 -0.53 -10.09 17.87
CA SER A 114 -0.33 -10.41 16.45
C SER A 114 -1.04 -9.37 15.56
N TYR A 115 -0.53 -9.19 14.35
CA TYR A 115 -1.11 -8.28 13.35
C TYR A 115 -1.63 -9.11 12.18
N PHE A 116 -2.96 -9.24 12.08
CA PHE A 116 -3.61 -9.80 10.89
C PHE A 116 -4.24 -8.66 10.10
N THR A 117 -4.04 -8.64 8.78
CA THR A 117 -4.72 -7.68 7.90
C THR A 117 -5.97 -8.37 7.36
N ASN A 118 -7.14 -7.89 7.79
CA ASN A 118 -8.42 -8.26 7.20
C ASN A 118 -8.86 -7.15 6.24
N TRP A 119 -9.35 -7.54 5.06
CA TRP A 119 -9.91 -6.61 4.11
C TRP A 119 -11.39 -6.38 4.42
N VAL A 120 -11.75 -5.13 4.67
CA VAL A 120 -13.13 -4.72 4.93
C VAL A 120 -13.48 -3.53 4.05
N ASN A 121 -14.66 -3.55 3.44
CA ASN A 121 -15.19 -2.38 2.74
C ASN A 121 -15.73 -1.41 3.80
N GLN A 122 -15.04 -0.31 4.04
CA GLN A 122 -15.48 0.72 4.99
C GLN A 122 -15.96 1.98 4.26
N LYS A 123 -16.98 2.63 4.82
CA LYS A 123 -17.39 3.97 4.39
C LYS A 123 -16.32 4.97 4.83
N PRO A 124 -15.97 5.97 4.01
CA PRO A 124 -15.06 7.04 4.41
C PRO A 124 -15.55 7.71 5.70
N GLY A 125 -14.67 7.82 6.71
CA GLY A 125 -14.95 8.54 7.96
C GLY A 125 -15.47 7.71 9.15
N GLN A 126 -15.54 6.38 9.06
CA GLN A 126 -15.82 5.53 10.22
C GLN A 126 -14.59 4.71 10.62
N CYS A 127 -13.87 5.18 11.63
CA CYS A 127 -13.16 4.28 12.54
C CYS A 127 -14.20 3.63 13.45
N LEU A 128 -14.15 2.30 13.63
CA LEU A 128 -14.83 1.63 14.74
C LEU A 128 -14.09 1.91 16.04
#